data_AF-A0A3A3ZHT0-F1
#
_entry.id   AF-A0A3A3ZHT0-F1
#
_cell.length_a   1.000
_cell.length_b   1.000
_cell.length_c   1.000
_cell.angle_alpha   90.00
_cell.angle_beta   90.00
_cell.angle_gamma   90.00
#
_symmetry.space_group_name_H-M   'P 1'
#
loop_
_entity.id
_entity.type
_entity.pdbx_description
1 polymer ?
#
loop_
_entity_poly.entity_id
_entity_poly.type
_entity_poly.pdbx_seq_one_letter_code
_entity_poly.pdbx_strand_id
1 'polypeptide(L)'
;MPSLSSLAVEALLRASRANRWFVDAGAARRHVRERALRPRPYGPPRLLRRDVAVSVDHAAGVPVYALAPRSGAARGAVVYVHGGAWVEEIAPQHWRLCAQVAAEAGTTVLVPVYPLVPFGTAEQVVGAVVDLVLRAVDAHGGACLAGDSAGGQVALSSALVLRDRHGVVLPRTVLVAPALDLSLTNPGIDAVQPSDPWLGREGTRVLIEHWRGGLPLDDPRVSPLCGDPAGLGPLTVFSGTRDITRPDIELLVARARAAGVAVELHDGVGQLHVYPLLPTPEGRAARAVLVDRLRTARP
;
A
#
# COMPACT_ATOMS: atom_id res chain seq x y z
N MET A 1 12.08 -13.61 17.48
CA MET A 1 13.16 -12.60 17.45
C MET A 1 13.47 -12.27 15.99
N PRO A 2 13.81 -11.01 15.64
CA PRO A 2 14.20 -10.66 14.28
C PRO A 2 15.47 -11.39 13.82
N SER A 3 15.53 -11.73 12.54
CA SER A 3 16.70 -12.29 11.88
C SER A 3 17.85 -11.29 11.79
N LEU A 4 19.08 -11.79 11.59
CA LEU A 4 20.27 -10.96 11.40
C LEU A 4 20.12 -9.98 10.22
N SER A 5 19.44 -10.39 9.13
CA SER A 5 19.17 -9.50 8.00
C SER A 5 18.14 -8.42 8.34
N SER A 6 17.14 -8.71 9.18
CA SER A 6 16.22 -7.69 9.70
C SER A 6 16.96 -6.65 10.56
N LEU A 7 17.86 -7.10 11.44
CA LEU A 7 18.71 -6.21 12.25
C LEU A 7 19.66 -5.38 11.37
N ALA A 8 20.22 -5.96 10.30
CA ALA A 8 21.07 -5.25 9.35
C ALA A 8 20.29 -4.16 8.58
N VAL A 9 19.04 -4.45 8.16
CA VAL A 9 18.16 -3.45 7.54
C VAL A 9 17.90 -2.28 8.49
N GLU A 10 17.58 -2.57 9.76
CA GLU A 10 17.43 -1.53 10.78
C GLU A 10 18.68 -0.66 10.89
N ALA A 11 19.85 -1.29 11.06
CA ALA A 11 21.12 -0.57 11.21
C ALA A 11 21.39 0.34 10.01
N LEU A 12 21.10 -0.13 8.79
CA LEU A 12 21.22 0.66 7.56
C LEU A 12 20.25 1.86 7.53
N LEU A 13 18.99 1.66 7.91
CA LEU A 13 17.99 2.74 7.97
C LEU A 13 18.42 3.84 8.95
N ARG A 14 18.92 3.44 10.13
CA ARG A 14 19.46 4.37 11.13
C ARG A 14 20.70 5.11 10.63
N ALA A 15 21.67 4.38 10.07
CA ALA A 15 22.92 4.97 9.55
C ALA A 15 22.67 5.94 8.40
N SER A 16 21.76 5.61 7.48
CA SER A 16 21.38 6.48 6.35
C SER A 16 20.43 7.63 6.72
N ARG A 17 19.93 7.65 7.97
CA ARG A 17 18.88 8.56 8.44
C ARG A 17 17.68 8.54 7.49
N ALA A 18 17.17 7.35 7.20
CA ALA A 18 16.06 7.15 6.26
C ALA A 18 14.81 7.97 6.64
N ASN A 19 14.59 8.17 7.94
CA ASN A 19 13.50 8.98 8.49
C ASN A 19 13.73 10.50 8.47
N ARG A 20 14.89 11.00 8.02
CA ARG A 20 15.31 12.42 8.19
C ARG A 20 14.28 13.45 7.72
N TRP A 21 13.53 13.13 6.67
CA TRP A 21 12.54 14.02 6.10
C TRP A 21 11.12 13.74 6.62
N PHE A 22 10.92 12.62 7.32
CA PHE A 22 9.69 12.33 8.05
C PHE A 22 9.68 12.94 9.47
N VAL A 23 10.84 13.25 10.04
CA VAL A 23 10.93 13.82 11.41
C VAL A 23 11.07 15.35 11.43
N ASP A 24 11.23 16.00 10.27
CA ASP A 24 11.38 17.46 10.15
C ASP A 24 10.48 18.00 9.03
N ALA A 25 9.55 18.90 9.38
CA ALA A 25 8.64 19.52 8.41
C ALA A 25 9.38 20.34 7.35
N GLY A 26 10.48 21.00 7.69
CA GLY A 26 11.30 21.73 6.73
C GLY A 26 11.93 20.82 5.68
N ALA A 27 12.48 19.69 6.11
CA ALA A 27 13.04 18.65 5.26
C ALA A 27 11.96 17.99 4.39
N ALA A 28 10.76 17.74 4.93
CA ALA A 28 9.64 17.23 4.15
C ALA A 28 9.26 18.18 2.99
N ARG A 29 9.11 19.49 3.27
CA ARG A 29 8.81 20.49 2.22
C ARG A 29 9.90 20.54 1.14
N ARG A 30 11.18 20.49 1.55
CA ARG A 30 12.31 20.42 0.59
C ARG A 30 12.27 19.13 -0.24
N HIS A 31 11.91 18.01 0.38
CA HIS A 31 11.82 16.71 -0.29
C HIS A 31 10.69 16.67 -1.32
N VAL A 32 9.50 17.17 -0.98
CA VAL A 32 8.37 17.33 -1.92
C VAL A 32 8.79 18.19 -3.10
N ARG A 33 9.42 19.36 -2.83
CA ARG A 33 9.90 20.25 -3.89
C ARG A 33 10.93 19.56 -4.80
N GLU A 34 11.88 18.83 -4.23
CA GLU A 34 12.91 18.13 -5.02
C GLU A 34 12.28 17.04 -5.91
N ARG A 35 11.31 16.27 -5.40
CA ARG A 35 10.58 15.27 -6.18
C ARG A 35 9.74 15.88 -7.30
N ALA A 36 9.10 17.01 -7.04
CA ALA A 36 8.34 17.75 -8.04
C ALA A 36 9.24 18.30 -9.17
N LEU A 37 10.46 18.77 -8.82
CA LEU A 37 11.43 19.30 -9.80
C LEU A 37 12.18 18.18 -10.55
N ARG A 38 12.40 17.04 -9.90
CA ARG A 38 13.19 15.92 -10.41
C ARG A 38 12.48 14.59 -10.11
N PRO A 39 11.47 14.24 -10.93
CA PRO A 39 10.73 13.00 -10.78
C PRO A 39 11.68 11.80 -10.92
N ARG A 40 11.43 10.75 -10.15
CA ARG A 40 12.19 9.50 -10.30
C ARG A 40 11.58 8.66 -11.43
N PRO A 41 12.37 7.74 -12.04
CA PRO A 41 11.79 6.76 -12.95
C PRO A 41 10.81 5.85 -12.20
N TYR A 42 9.61 5.68 -12.74
CA TYR A 42 8.60 4.72 -12.24
C TYR A 42 8.69 3.36 -12.91
N GLY A 43 9.34 3.27 -14.09
CA GLY A 43 9.33 2.07 -14.91
C GLY A 43 9.90 0.83 -14.18
N PRO A 44 9.39 -0.37 -14.49
CA PRO A 44 9.88 -1.61 -13.89
C PRO A 44 11.36 -1.86 -14.22
N PRO A 45 12.11 -2.55 -13.33
CA PRO A 45 13.46 -3.00 -13.63
C PRO A 45 13.51 -3.82 -14.93
N ARG A 46 14.59 -3.64 -15.72
CA ARG A 46 14.80 -4.38 -16.98
C ARG A 46 14.72 -5.90 -16.81
N LEU A 47 15.13 -6.40 -15.63
CA LEU A 47 15.08 -7.80 -15.26
C LEU A 47 14.25 -7.95 -13.98
N LEU A 48 13.05 -8.52 -14.11
CA LEU A 48 12.18 -8.89 -12.98
C LEU A 48 12.15 -10.42 -12.80
N ARG A 49 11.22 -11.10 -13.46
CA ARG A 49 11.13 -12.56 -13.53
C ARG A 49 10.92 -12.99 -14.97
N ARG A 50 11.47 -14.15 -15.35
CA ARG A 50 11.41 -14.65 -16.74
C ARG A 50 10.04 -15.23 -17.11
N ASP A 51 9.24 -15.60 -16.11
CA ASP A 51 7.90 -16.17 -16.24
C ASP A 51 6.78 -15.11 -16.26
N VAL A 52 7.14 -13.82 -16.26
CA VAL A 52 6.19 -12.69 -16.28
C VAL A 52 6.34 -11.87 -17.56
N ALA A 53 5.21 -11.55 -18.17
CA ALA A 53 5.09 -10.55 -19.23
C ALA A 53 4.71 -9.20 -18.61
N VAL A 54 5.28 -8.12 -19.13
CA VAL A 54 4.98 -6.76 -18.71
C VAL A 54 4.49 -5.99 -19.94
N SER A 55 3.31 -5.40 -19.84
CA SER A 55 2.79 -4.41 -20.79
C SER A 55 2.45 -3.13 -20.05
N VAL A 56 2.23 -2.06 -20.81
CA VAL A 56 1.78 -0.77 -20.28
C VAL A 56 0.67 -0.24 -21.18
N ASP A 57 -0.37 0.27 -20.56
CA ASP A 57 -1.44 1.02 -21.19
C ASP A 57 -1.66 2.34 -20.43
N HIS A 58 -2.62 3.16 -20.84
CA HIS A 58 -3.02 4.37 -20.14
C HIS A 58 -4.47 4.28 -19.69
N ALA A 59 -4.74 4.63 -18.44
CA ALA A 59 -6.08 4.76 -17.92
C ALA A 59 -6.18 6.07 -17.12
N ALA A 60 -7.26 6.84 -17.33
CA ALA A 60 -7.44 8.16 -16.71
C ALA A 60 -6.22 9.09 -16.86
N GLY A 61 -5.52 9.01 -18.00
CA GLY A 61 -4.36 9.86 -18.29
C GLY A 61 -3.05 9.46 -17.61
N VAL A 62 -3.01 8.33 -16.87
CA VAL A 62 -1.78 7.81 -16.26
C VAL A 62 -1.39 6.45 -16.81
N PRO A 63 -0.08 6.12 -16.87
CA PRO A 63 0.37 4.77 -17.19
C PRO A 63 -0.15 3.74 -16.20
N VAL A 64 -0.64 2.61 -16.70
CA VAL A 64 -0.99 1.42 -15.93
C VAL A 64 -0.17 0.26 -16.48
N TYR A 65 0.74 -0.25 -15.66
CA TYR A 65 1.50 -1.45 -16.02
C TYR A 65 0.68 -2.69 -15.70
N ALA A 66 0.65 -3.65 -16.61
CA ALA A 66 0.08 -4.97 -16.39
C ALA A 66 1.21 -6.01 -16.33
N LEU A 67 1.25 -6.77 -15.26
CA LEU A 67 2.14 -7.92 -15.07
C LEU A 67 1.30 -9.19 -15.11
N ALA A 68 1.56 -10.08 -16.06
CA ALA A 68 0.81 -11.31 -16.22
C ALA A 68 1.75 -12.53 -16.37
N PRO A 69 1.35 -13.73 -15.96
CA PRO A 69 2.06 -14.97 -16.30
C PRO A 69 2.29 -15.07 -17.81
N ARG A 70 3.47 -15.52 -18.24
CA ARG A 70 3.75 -15.82 -19.66
C ARG A 70 3.08 -17.10 -20.14
N SER A 71 2.87 -18.05 -19.24
CA SER A 71 2.24 -19.34 -19.53
C SER A 71 0.97 -19.50 -18.71
N GLY A 72 -0.04 -20.10 -19.34
CA GLY A 72 -1.38 -20.23 -18.78
C GLY A 72 -2.21 -18.94 -18.87
N ALA A 73 -3.52 -19.07 -18.71
CA ALA A 73 -4.41 -17.93 -18.61
C ALA A 73 -4.41 -17.41 -17.17
N ALA A 74 -4.16 -16.11 -17.01
CA ALA A 74 -4.40 -15.42 -15.74
C ALA A 74 -5.88 -15.53 -15.35
N ARG A 75 -6.16 -15.73 -14.06
CA ARG A 75 -7.53 -15.78 -13.52
C ARG A 75 -7.74 -14.60 -12.58
N GLY A 76 -8.63 -13.69 -12.97
CA GLY A 76 -8.87 -12.45 -12.24
C GLY A 76 -7.73 -11.44 -12.36
N ALA A 77 -7.89 -10.34 -11.63
CA ALA A 77 -6.90 -9.29 -11.52
C ALA A 77 -6.58 -8.94 -10.05
N VAL A 78 -5.42 -8.33 -9.84
CA VAL A 78 -5.06 -7.61 -8.61
C VAL A 78 -4.67 -6.19 -9.01
N VAL A 79 -5.39 -5.19 -8.52
CA VAL A 79 -4.89 -3.81 -8.60
C VAL A 79 -3.93 -3.62 -7.42
N TYR A 80 -2.67 -3.29 -7.69
CA TYR A 80 -1.67 -3.03 -6.65
C TYR A 80 -1.29 -1.55 -6.63
N VAL A 81 -1.52 -0.89 -5.49
CA VAL A 81 -1.16 0.51 -5.27
C VAL A 81 0.07 0.58 -4.37
N HIS A 82 1.15 1.15 -4.88
CA HIS A 82 2.42 1.19 -4.16
C HIS A 82 2.45 2.22 -3.02
N GLY A 83 3.21 1.92 -1.98
CA GLY A 83 3.59 2.88 -0.95
C GLY A 83 4.65 3.88 -1.39
N GLY A 84 5.04 4.77 -0.48
CA GLY A 84 5.93 5.88 -0.80
C GLY A 84 5.50 7.23 -0.21
N ALA A 85 4.59 7.21 0.78
CA ALA A 85 4.08 8.41 1.44
C ALA A 85 3.51 9.45 0.43
N TRP A 86 2.88 8.93 -0.64
CA TRP A 86 2.32 9.67 -1.77
C TRP A 86 3.31 10.56 -2.54
N VAL A 87 4.61 10.54 -2.21
CA VAL A 87 5.64 11.44 -2.76
C VAL A 87 6.80 10.69 -3.44
N GLU A 88 6.98 9.41 -3.12
CA GLU A 88 7.97 8.55 -3.76
C GLU A 88 7.32 7.70 -4.84
N GLU A 89 8.02 7.58 -5.96
CA GLU A 89 7.69 6.66 -7.04
C GLU A 89 7.80 5.19 -6.60
N ILE A 90 7.16 4.32 -7.36
CA ILE A 90 7.25 2.88 -7.16
C ILE A 90 8.70 2.38 -7.17
N ALA A 91 9.12 1.80 -6.05
CA ALA A 91 10.44 1.20 -5.88
C ALA A 91 10.58 -0.24 -6.44
N PRO A 92 11.81 -0.73 -6.72
CA PRO A 92 12.04 -2.07 -7.28
C PRO A 92 11.47 -3.24 -6.47
N GLN A 93 11.36 -3.13 -5.15
CA GLN A 93 10.75 -4.15 -4.30
C GLN A 93 9.25 -4.31 -4.54
N HIS A 94 8.52 -3.24 -4.87
CA HIS A 94 7.11 -3.33 -5.25
C HIS A 94 6.98 -4.08 -6.57
N TRP A 95 7.80 -3.76 -7.56
CA TRP A 95 7.81 -4.47 -8.85
C TRP A 95 8.12 -5.97 -8.69
N ARG A 96 9.06 -6.32 -7.80
CA ARG A 96 9.35 -7.73 -7.48
C ARG A 96 8.17 -8.43 -6.83
N LEU A 97 7.46 -7.75 -5.92
CA LEU A 97 6.24 -8.27 -5.30
C LEU A 97 5.13 -8.46 -6.35
N CYS A 98 4.87 -7.47 -7.19
CA CYS A 98 3.87 -7.54 -8.26
C CYS A 98 4.18 -8.68 -9.24
N ALA A 99 5.45 -8.85 -9.63
CA ALA A 99 5.87 -9.96 -10.48
C ALA A 99 5.72 -11.32 -9.77
N GLN A 100 5.99 -11.39 -8.47
CA GLN A 100 5.77 -12.60 -7.68
C GLN A 100 4.28 -12.95 -7.61
N VAL A 101 3.42 -11.97 -7.32
CA VAL A 101 1.96 -12.15 -7.30
C VAL A 101 1.47 -12.60 -8.67
N ALA A 102 1.88 -11.95 -9.76
CA ALA A 102 1.49 -12.36 -11.11
C ALA A 102 1.83 -13.85 -11.36
N ALA A 103 3.09 -14.23 -11.17
CA ALA A 103 3.58 -15.58 -11.45
C ALA A 103 2.96 -16.66 -10.53
N GLU A 104 2.92 -16.41 -9.21
CA GLU A 104 2.61 -17.45 -8.22
C GLU A 104 1.12 -17.45 -7.83
N ALA A 105 0.45 -16.30 -7.85
CA ALA A 105 -1.01 -16.24 -7.69
C ALA A 105 -1.76 -16.47 -9.00
N GLY A 106 -1.08 -16.44 -10.16
CA GLY A 106 -1.68 -16.73 -11.46
C GLY A 106 -2.73 -15.71 -11.90
N THR A 107 -2.49 -14.43 -11.60
CA THR A 107 -3.40 -13.30 -11.83
C THR A 107 -2.71 -12.23 -12.68
N THR A 108 -3.49 -11.40 -13.36
CA THR A 108 -2.95 -10.14 -13.89
C THR A 108 -2.80 -9.16 -12.73
N VAL A 109 -1.65 -8.50 -12.60
CA VAL A 109 -1.43 -7.43 -11.62
C VAL A 109 -1.38 -6.10 -12.35
N LEU A 110 -2.31 -5.21 -12.03
CA LEU A 110 -2.42 -3.87 -12.59
C LEU A 110 -1.81 -2.86 -11.61
N VAL A 111 -0.84 -2.07 -12.07
CA VAL A 111 -0.08 -1.13 -11.25
C VAL A 111 -0.22 0.27 -11.85
N PRO A 112 -1.11 1.13 -11.30
CA PRO A 112 -1.24 2.51 -11.76
C PRO A 112 -0.07 3.36 -11.26
N VAL A 113 0.54 4.14 -12.16
CA VAL A 113 1.48 5.21 -11.83
C VAL A 113 0.66 6.45 -11.44
N TYR A 114 0.08 6.43 -10.24
CA TYR A 114 -0.83 7.47 -9.79
C TYR A 114 -0.10 8.80 -9.54
N PRO A 115 -0.78 9.96 -9.73
CA PRO A 115 -0.14 11.25 -9.51
C PRO A 115 0.27 11.41 -8.03
N LEU A 116 1.54 11.78 -7.83
CA LEU A 116 2.14 11.99 -6.51
C LEU A 116 1.96 13.44 -6.03
N VAL A 117 2.11 13.67 -4.73
CA VAL A 117 2.12 15.03 -4.17
C VAL A 117 3.33 15.82 -4.70
N PRO A 118 3.15 17.11 -5.04
CA PRO A 118 1.99 17.96 -4.77
C PRO A 118 0.95 18.01 -5.91
N PHE A 119 1.05 17.15 -6.93
CA PHE A 119 0.21 17.22 -8.13
C PHE A 119 -1.05 16.34 -8.06
N GLY A 120 -0.98 15.24 -7.30
CA GLY A 120 -2.09 14.36 -7.02
C GLY A 120 -2.65 14.54 -5.61
N THR A 121 -3.95 14.32 -5.47
CA THR A 121 -4.70 14.36 -4.22
C THR A 121 -5.45 13.05 -3.98
N ALA A 122 -5.88 12.83 -2.73
CA ALA A 122 -6.65 11.69 -2.29
C ALA A 122 -7.90 11.48 -3.16
N GLU A 123 -8.67 12.55 -3.44
CA GLU A 123 -9.87 12.47 -4.26
C GLU A 123 -9.57 11.94 -5.67
N GLN A 124 -8.56 12.50 -6.34
CA GLN A 124 -8.18 12.14 -7.71
C GLN A 124 -7.66 10.71 -7.78
N VAL A 125 -6.75 10.33 -6.86
CA VAL A 125 -6.10 9.03 -6.90
C VAL A 125 -7.05 7.91 -6.48
N VAL A 126 -7.83 8.09 -5.40
CA VAL A 126 -8.83 7.10 -4.99
C VAL A 126 -9.87 6.92 -6.10
N GLY A 127 -10.36 8.01 -6.71
CA GLY A 127 -11.26 7.93 -7.86
C GLY A 127 -10.68 7.13 -9.03
N ALA A 128 -9.44 7.41 -9.42
CA ALA A 128 -8.78 6.71 -10.52
C ALA A 128 -8.54 5.21 -10.22
N VAL A 129 -8.24 4.86 -8.96
CA VAL A 129 -8.08 3.46 -8.54
C VAL A 129 -9.42 2.73 -8.52
N VAL A 130 -10.50 3.38 -8.05
CA VAL A 130 -11.87 2.84 -8.13
C VAL A 130 -12.22 2.51 -9.58
N ASP A 131 -12.03 3.46 -10.50
CA ASP A 131 -12.29 3.25 -11.93
C ASP A 131 -11.44 2.12 -12.52
N LEU A 132 -10.17 2.00 -12.11
CA LEU A 132 -9.30 0.93 -12.56
C LEU A 132 -9.77 -0.44 -12.06
N VAL A 133 -10.23 -0.52 -10.81
CA VAL A 133 -10.78 -1.75 -10.24
C VAL A 133 -12.06 -2.15 -10.96
N LEU A 134 -12.98 -1.21 -11.23
CA LEU A 134 -14.21 -1.50 -11.99
C LEU A 134 -13.89 -2.06 -13.39
N ARG A 135 -12.98 -1.41 -14.13
CA ARG A 135 -12.50 -1.93 -15.43
C ARG A 135 -11.87 -3.32 -15.31
N ALA A 136 -11.12 -3.56 -14.23
CA ALA A 136 -10.49 -4.86 -14.01
C ALA A 136 -11.51 -5.96 -13.69
N VAL A 137 -12.57 -5.63 -12.94
CA VAL A 137 -13.70 -6.54 -12.70
C VAL A 137 -14.36 -6.94 -14.03
N ASP A 138 -14.66 -5.96 -14.88
CA ASP A 138 -15.29 -6.21 -16.18
C ASP A 138 -14.39 -7.02 -17.12
N ALA A 139 -13.08 -6.70 -17.18
CA ALA A 139 -12.15 -7.32 -18.11
C ALA A 139 -11.66 -8.71 -17.67
N HIS A 140 -11.62 -8.98 -16.36
CA HIS A 140 -11.00 -10.19 -15.80
C HIS A 140 -11.96 -11.10 -15.02
N GLY A 141 -13.26 -10.76 -14.95
CA GLY A 141 -14.27 -11.50 -14.20
C GLY A 141 -14.19 -11.30 -12.68
N GLY A 142 -13.37 -10.34 -12.23
CA GLY A 142 -13.25 -9.90 -10.84
C GLY A 142 -11.82 -9.49 -10.48
N ALA A 143 -11.72 -8.69 -9.42
CA ALA A 143 -10.45 -8.09 -9.02
C ALA A 143 -10.30 -8.06 -7.49
N CYS A 144 -9.12 -8.43 -7.01
CA CYS A 144 -8.67 -8.09 -5.67
C CYS A 144 -7.94 -6.74 -5.68
N LEU A 145 -7.77 -6.16 -4.49
CA LEU A 145 -7.04 -4.91 -4.32
C LEU A 145 -5.94 -5.11 -3.28
N ALA A 146 -4.75 -4.56 -3.54
CA ALA A 146 -3.62 -4.65 -2.64
C ALA A 146 -2.84 -3.33 -2.59
N GLY A 147 -2.23 -3.04 -1.45
CA GLY A 147 -1.31 -1.91 -1.36
C GLY A 147 -0.53 -1.89 -0.05
N ASP A 148 0.56 -1.14 -0.05
CA ASP A 148 1.45 -0.98 1.10
C ASP A 148 1.54 0.48 1.54
N SER A 149 1.64 0.75 2.85
CA SER A 149 1.83 2.10 3.39
C SER A 149 0.76 3.08 2.89
N ALA A 150 1.17 4.18 2.26
CA ALA A 150 0.32 5.12 1.53
C ALA A 150 -0.54 4.45 0.43
N GLY A 151 -0.04 3.43 -0.27
CA GLY A 151 -0.84 2.65 -1.20
C GLY A 151 -1.86 1.76 -0.51
N GLY A 152 -1.57 1.31 0.72
CA GLY A 152 -2.54 0.63 1.59
C GLY A 152 -3.68 1.56 2.02
N GLN A 153 -3.37 2.83 2.28
CA GLN A 153 -4.38 3.87 2.51
C GLN A 153 -5.31 4.02 1.30
N VAL A 154 -4.75 4.17 0.10
CA VAL A 154 -5.52 4.28 -1.15
C VAL A 154 -6.35 3.02 -1.40
N ALA A 155 -5.77 1.84 -1.17
CA ALA A 155 -6.43 0.56 -1.36
C ALA A 155 -7.68 0.43 -0.46
N LEU A 156 -7.56 0.69 0.85
CA LEU A 156 -8.70 0.59 1.74
C LEU A 156 -9.76 1.67 1.45
N SER A 157 -9.33 2.91 1.16
CA SER A 157 -10.22 3.99 0.74
C SER A 157 -11.02 3.63 -0.51
N SER A 158 -10.37 3.04 -1.51
CA SER A 158 -11.01 2.62 -2.74
C SER A 158 -11.99 1.47 -2.50
N ALA A 159 -11.67 0.52 -1.62
CA ALA A 159 -12.58 -0.57 -1.24
C ALA A 159 -13.86 -0.04 -0.57
N LEU A 160 -13.73 0.97 0.31
CA LEU A 160 -14.89 1.66 0.91
C LEU A 160 -15.74 2.34 -0.18
N VAL A 161 -15.13 3.11 -1.07
CA VAL A 161 -15.85 3.80 -2.17
C VAL A 161 -16.54 2.83 -3.13
N LEU A 162 -15.87 1.74 -3.51
CA LEU A 162 -16.43 0.68 -4.36
C LEU A 162 -17.70 0.08 -3.74
N ARG A 163 -17.66 -0.25 -2.44
CA ARG A 163 -18.83 -0.75 -1.71
C ARG A 163 -19.93 0.32 -1.65
N ASP A 164 -19.60 1.51 -1.18
CA ASP A 164 -20.59 2.54 -0.83
C ASP A 164 -21.27 3.16 -2.05
N ARG A 165 -20.54 3.35 -3.15
CA ARG A 165 -21.04 4.06 -4.33
C ARG A 165 -21.37 3.16 -5.51
N HIS A 166 -20.77 1.96 -5.57
CA HIS A 166 -20.92 1.05 -6.71
C HIS A 166 -21.51 -0.31 -6.33
N GLY A 167 -21.71 -0.60 -5.04
CA GLY A 167 -22.19 -1.90 -4.58
C GLY A 167 -21.21 -3.05 -4.86
N VAL A 168 -19.94 -2.74 -5.14
CA VAL A 168 -18.90 -3.72 -5.47
C VAL A 168 -18.16 -4.12 -4.21
N VAL A 169 -18.32 -5.37 -3.80
CA VAL A 169 -17.56 -5.98 -2.71
C VAL A 169 -16.41 -6.79 -3.28
N LEU A 170 -15.18 -6.45 -2.89
CA LEU A 170 -13.99 -7.13 -3.39
C LEU A 170 -13.82 -8.51 -2.73
N PRO A 171 -13.37 -9.54 -3.47
CA PRO A 171 -13.10 -10.86 -2.90
C PRO A 171 -12.04 -10.83 -1.80
N ARG A 172 -11.08 -9.90 -1.89
CA ARG A 172 -10.08 -9.61 -0.86
C ARG A 172 -9.43 -8.25 -1.05
N THR A 173 -9.15 -7.58 0.07
CA THR A 173 -8.23 -6.43 0.13
C THR A 173 -7.02 -6.78 0.99
N VAL A 174 -5.82 -6.65 0.43
CA VAL A 174 -4.56 -6.93 1.14
C VAL A 174 -3.82 -5.63 1.46
N LEU A 175 -3.54 -5.41 2.74
CA LEU A 175 -2.93 -4.19 3.25
C LEU A 175 -1.59 -4.51 3.93
N VAL A 176 -0.52 -3.83 3.54
CA VAL A 176 0.80 -3.96 4.17
C VAL A 176 1.16 -2.66 4.87
N ALA A 177 1.15 -2.65 6.20
CA ALA A 177 1.42 -1.48 7.01
C ALA A 177 0.65 -0.21 6.55
N PRO A 178 -0.68 -0.28 6.32
CA PRO A 178 -1.43 0.82 5.73
C PRO A 178 -1.41 2.07 6.62
N ALA A 179 -1.34 3.26 6.01
CA ALA A 179 -1.70 4.51 6.70
C ALA A 179 -3.24 4.62 6.79
N LEU A 180 -3.78 4.91 7.96
CA LEU A 180 -5.21 4.67 8.24
C LEU A 180 -5.94 5.89 8.80
N ASP A 181 -5.35 6.58 9.78
CA ASP A 181 -5.82 7.88 10.28
C ASP A 181 -4.74 8.94 10.06
N LEU A 182 -4.98 9.84 9.10
CA LEU A 182 -4.04 10.87 8.72
C LEU A 182 -4.11 12.11 9.63
N SER A 183 -4.91 12.10 10.69
CA SER A 183 -4.75 13.06 11.79
C SER A 183 -3.46 12.80 12.59
N LEU A 184 -2.96 11.55 12.56
CA LEU A 184 -1.81 11.07 13.35
C LEU A 184 -1.95 11.35 14.86
N THR A 185 -3.19 11.32 15.37
CA THR A 185 -3.52 11.66 16.77
C THR A 185 -3.60 10.45 17.71
N ASN A 186 -3.48 9.23 17.19
CA ASN A 186 -3.52 8.03 18.02
C ASN A 186 -2.36 8.05 19.06
N PRO A 187 -2.66 8.00 20.37
CA PRO A 187 -1.63 8.11 21.42
C PRO A 187 -0.64 6.93 21.41
N GLY A 188 -1.03 5.78 20.85
CA GLY A 188 -0.12 4.63 20.70
C GLY A 188 1.06 4.91 19.77
N ILE A 189 0.98 5.93 18.91
CA ILE A 189 2.05 6.29 17.98
C ILE A 189 3.30 6.74 18.77
N ASP A 190 3.14 7.49 19.85
CA ASP A 190 4.25 8.00 20.66
C ASP A 190 5.05 6.88 21.32
N ALA A 191 4.38 5.79 21.70
CA ALA A 191 5.04 4.62 22.29
C ALA A 191 5.90 3.86 21.27
N VAL A 192 5.51 3.84 19.99
CA VAL A 192 6.22 3.09 18.93
C VAL A 192 7.29 3.93 18.25
N GLN A 193 7.10 5.25 18.11
CA GLN A 193 7.97 6.16 17.38
C GLN A 193 9.48 6.05 17.71
N PRO A 194 9.94 5.88 18.97
CA PRO A 194 11.36 5.70 19.27
C PRO A 194 11.98 4.43 18.65
N SER A 195 11.15 3.42 18.40
CA SER A 195 11.56 2.12 17.86
C SER A 195 11.51 2.05 16.33
N ASP A 196 10.80 2.98 15.68
CA ASP A 196 10.64 3.07 14.23
C ASP A 196 11.82 3.86 13.61
N PRO A 197 12.72 3.21 12.84
CA PRO A 197 13.87 3.88 12.23
C PRO A 197 13.55 4.55 10.88
N TRP A 198 12.31 4.45 10.40
CA TRP A 198 11.94 4.75 9.02
C TRP A 198 10.96 5.92 8.92
N LEU A 199 9.92 5.92 9.75
CA LEU A 199 8.86 6.93 9.70
C LEU A 199 8.95 7.95 10.84
N GLY A 200 8.18 9.02 10.71
CA GLY A 200 8.14 10.15 11.64
C GLY A 200 6.88 10.99 11.45
N ARG A 201 6.35 11.56 12.53
CA ARG A 201 5.08 12.31 12.49
C ARG A 201 5.17 13.66 11.78
N GLU A 202 6.16 14.48 12.14
CA GLU A 202 6.20 15.90 11.76
C GLU A 202 6.32 16.15 10.25
N GLY A 203 7.20 15.41 9.58
CA GLY A 203 7.33 15.46 8.12
C GLY A 203 6.17 14.79 7.39
N THR A 204 5.57 13.74 7.98
CA THR A 204 4.38 13.09 7.39
C THR A 204 3.20 14.05 7.32
N ARG A 205 3.00 14.92 8.33
CA ARG A 205 1.94 15.95 8.28
C ARG A 205 2.04 16.86 7.06
N VAL A 206 3.24 17.22 6.62
CA VAL A 206 3.44 18.02 5.40
C VAL A 206 2.92 17.29 4.16
N LEU A 207 3.19 15.98 4.06
CA LEU A 207 2.71 15.18 2.93
C LEU A 207 1.19 15.02 2.97
N ILE A 208 0.63 14.82 4.16
CA ILE A 208 -0.81 14.68 4.37
C ILE A 208 -1.55 15.94 3.91
N GLU A 209 -1.02 17.14 4.19
CA GLU A 209 -1.65 18.39 3.74
C GLU A 209 -1.70 18.49 2.21
N HIS A 210 -0.64 18.07 1.50
CA HIS A 210 -0.70 17.98 0.05
C HIS A 210 -1.65 16.88 -0.42
N TRP A 211 -1.62 15.72 0.24
CA TRP A 211 -2.38 14.55 -0.14
C TRP A 211 -3.88 14.75 0.02
N ARG A 212 -4.36 15.23 1.16
CA ARG A 212 -5.79 15.46 1.39
C ARG A 212 -6.38 16.45 0.39
N GLY A 213 -5.55 17.36 -0.14
CA GLY A 213 -5.97 18.41 -1.04
C GLY A 213 -7.08 19.25 -0.41
N GLY A 214 -8.24 19.30 -1.06
CA GLY A 214 -9.42 20.02 -0.56
C GLY A 214 -10.24 19.27 0.48
N LEU A 215 -9.99 17.98 0.72
CA LEU A 215 -10.80 17.15 1.62
C LEU A 215 -10.43 17.37 3.10
N PRO A 216 -11.38 17.18 4.02
CA PRO A 216 -11.09 17.15 5.45
C PRO A 216 -10.33 15.87 5.81
N LEU A 217 -9.57 15.91 6.91
CA LEU A 217 -8.72 14.79 7.33
C LEU A 217 -9.52 13.53 7.68
N ASP A 218 -10.76 13.67 8.12
CA ASP A 218 -11.67 12.58 8.49
C ASP A 218 -12.50 12.05 7.30
N ASP A 219 -12.33 12.59 6.09
CA ASP A 219 -12.94 12.00 4.89
C ASP A 219 -12.38 10.58 4.69
N PRO A 220 -13.21 9.54 4.51
CA PRO A 220 -12.73 8.16 4.32
C PRO A 220 -11.83 7.94 3.11
N ARG A 221 -11.80 8.88 2.15
CA ARG A 221 -10.84 8.88 1.02
C ARG A 221 -9.44 9.33 1.42
N VAL A 222 -9.33 10.04 2.54
CA VAL A 222 -8.09 10.54 3.15
C VAL A 222 -7.68 9.61 4.31
N SER A 223 -8.57 9.41 5.28
CA SER A 223 -8.37 8.55 6.44
C SER A 223 -9.38 7.41 6.42
N PRO A 224 -9.08 6.27 5.79
CA PRO A 224 -10.03 5.18 5.67
C PRO A 224 -10.43 4.58 7.03
N LEU A 225 -9.68 4.83 8.11
CA LEU A 225 -10.11 4.48 9.46
C LEU A 225 -11.39 5.23 9.88
N CYS A 226 -11.65 6.42 9.34
CA CYS A 226 -12.85 7.19 9.66
C CYS A 226 -14.11 6.64 8.95
N GLY A 227 -13.96 5.75 7.96
CA GLY A 227 -15.07 5.06 7.30
C GLY A 227 -15.68 3.93 8.13
N ASP A 228 -16.90 3.53 7.77
CA ASP A 228 -17.53 2.31 8.32
C ASP A 228 -16.98 1.08 7.58
N PRO A 229 -16.36 0.10 8.27
CA PRO A 229 -15.89 -1.13 7.62
C PRO A 229 -17.02 -2.12 7.30
N ALA A 230 -18.24 -1.97 7.83
CA ALA A 230 -19.33 -2.93 7.63
C ALA A 230 -19.58 -3.23 6.13
N GLY A 231 -19.74 -4.51 5.79
CA GLY A 231 -19.97 -4.92 4.40
C GLY A 231 -18.75 -4.88 3.47
N LEU A 232 -17.54 -4.56 3.97
CA LEU A 232 -16.31 -4.85 3.22
C LEU A 232 -16.11 -6.35 3.05
N GLY A 233 -15.43 -6.73 1.97
CA GLY A 233 -14.91 -8.09 1.80
C GLY A 233 -13.75 -8.40 2.76
N PRO A 234 -13.23 -9.65 2.74
CA PRO A 234 -12.15 -10.08 3.62
C PRO A 234 -10.90 -9.19 3.53
N LEU A 235 -10.34 -8.83 4.69
CA LEU A 235 -9.09 -8.10 4.81
C LEU A 235 -7.95 -9.03 5.23
N THR A 236 -6.81 -8.94 4.54
CA THR A 236 -5.53 -9.49 5.03
C THR A 236 -4.60 -8.33 5.32
N VAL A 237 -4.17 -8.20 6.57
CA VAL A 237 -3.37 -7.06 7.04
C VAL A 237 -2.03 -7.56 7.56
N PHE A 238 -0.93 -6.99 7.08
CA PHE A 238 0.42 -7.25 7.57
C PHE A 238 0.90 -6.03 8.36
N SER A 239 1.40 -6.24 9.57
CA SER A 239 1.82 -5.14 10.45
C SER A 239 3.12 -5.49 11.17
N GLY A 240 4.11 -4.60 11.07
CA GLY A 240 5.30 -4.66 11.92
C GLY A 240 4.98 -4.07 13.30
N THR A 241 5.51 -4.66 14.37
CA THR A 241 5.32 -4.13 15.73
C THR A 241 6.19 -2.91 16.06
N ARG A 242 7.12 -2.55 15.17
CA ARG A 242 8.02 -1.38 15.30
C ARG A 242 7.76 -0.38 14.18
N ASP A 243 6.50 -0.04 14.01
CA ASP A 243 5.96 0.76 12.92
C ASP A 243 4.91 1.71 13.48
N ILE A 244 5.05 3.01 13.22
CA ILE A 244 4.09 4.01 13.72
C ILE A 244 2.65 3.81 13.22
N THR A 245 2.43 3.04 12.14
CA THR A 245 1.07 2.71 11.65
C THR A 245 0.39 1.62 12.47
N ARG A 246 1.14 0.89 13.32
CA ARG A 246 0.63 -0.22 14.14
C ARG A 246 -0.61 0.15 14.99
N PRO A 247 -0.61 1.26 15.75
CA PRO A 247 -1.73 1.58 16.63
C PRO A 247 -3.06 1.73 15.87
N ASP A 248 -3.03 2.32 14.67
CA ASP A 248 -4.25 2.47 13.86
C ASP A 248 -4.68 1.16 13.21
N ILE A 249 -3.73 0.27 12.89
CA ILE A 249 -4.04 -1.08 12.40
C ILE A 249 -4.79 -1.88 13.46
N GLU A 250 -4.42 -1.77 14.74
CA GLU A 250 -5.13 -2.42 15.84
C GLU A 250 -6.58 -1.93 15.93
N LEU A 251 -6.81 -0.63 15.77
CA LEU A 251 -8.15 -0.03 15.72
C LEU A 251 -8.95 -0.52 14.51
N LEU A 252 -8.35 -0.56 13.31
CA LEU A 252 -9.00 -1.09 12.11
C LEU A 252 -9.45 -2.53 12.32
N VAL A 253 -8.55 -3.40 12.81
CA VAL A 253 -8.82 -4.82 13.02
C VAL A 253 -9.96 -5.01 14.02
N ALA A 254 -9.94 -4.28 15.14
CA ALA A 254 -10.99 -4.33 16.14
C ALA A 254 -12.35 -3.90 15.56
N ARG A 255 -12.39 -2.75 14.88
CA ARG A 255 -13.63 -2.20 14.29
C ARG A 255 -14.19 -3.07 13.17
N ALA A 256 -13.34 -3.54 12.27
CA ALA A 256 -13.76 -4.39 11.16
C ALA A 256 -14.31 -5.74 11.66
N ARG A 257 -13.65 -6.37 12.64
CA ARG A 257 -14.17 -7.61 13.26
C ARG A 257 -15.50 -7.38 13.98
N ALA A 258 -15.64 -6.28 14.72
CA ALA A 258 -16.89 -5.92 15.39
C ALA A 258 -18.04 -5.67 14.38
N ALA A 259 -17.71 -5.19 13.19
CA ALA A 259 -18.65 -4.99 12.07
C ALA A 259 -18.89 -6.26 11.23
N GLY A 260 -18.37 -7.42 11.63
CA GLY A 260 -18.57 -8.70 10.93
C GLY A 260 -17.67 -8.92 9.72
N VAL A 261 -16.66 -8.09 9.49
CA VAL A 261 -15.68 -8.28 8.40
C VAL A 261 -14.67 -9.34 8.79
N ALA A 262 -14.39 -10.29 7.89
CA ALA A 262 -13.33 -11.27 8.08
C ALA A 262 -11.96 -10.59 7.99
N VAL A 263 -11.20 -10.58 9.10
CA VAL A 263 -9.87 -9.95 9.15
C VAL A 263 -8.80 -10.93 9.61
N GLU A 264 -7.86 -11.18 8.72
CA GLU A 264 -6.62 -11.90 8.99
C GLU A 264 -5.49 -10.90 9.24
N LEU A 265 -4.99 -10.86 10.47
CA LEU A 265 -3.88 -10.00 10.86
C LEU A 265 -2.61 -10.84 11.00
N HIS A 266 -1.56 -10.47 10.28
CA HIS A 266 -0.22 -11.05 10.36
C HIS A 266 0.74 -10.09 11.07
N ASP A 267 1.04 -10.42 12.32
CA ASP A 267 1.90 -9.61 13.18
C ASP A 267 3.37 -9.99 13.04
N GLY A 268 4.15 -9.08 12.46
CA GLY A 268 5.59 -9.14 12.41
C GLY A 268 6.20 -8.68 13.73
N VAL A 269 6.36 -9.60 14.69
CA VAL A 269 7.00 -9.30 15.98
C VAL A 269 8.45 -8.87 15.76
N GLY A 270 8.80 -7.68 16.25
CA GLY A 270 10.08 -7.00 16.04
C GLY A 270 10.34 -6.50 14.62
N GLN A 271 9.37 -6.61 13.70
CA GLN A 271 9.51 -6.20 12.31
C GLN A 271 9.17 -4.72 12.12
N LEU A 272 9.76 -4.12 11.08
CA LEU A 272 9.67 -2.70 10.74
C LEU A 272 8.49 -2.41 9.80
N HIS A 273 8.32 -1.12 9.46
CA HIS A 273 7.43 -0.68 8.42
C HIS A 273 7.64 -1.45 7.11
N VAL A 274 6.52 -1.84 6.48
CA VAL A 274 6.47 -2.62 5.23
C VAL A 274 7.35 -3.88 5.19
N TYR A 275 7.54 -4.56 6.34
CA TYR A 275 8.42 -5.74 6.41
C TYR A 275 8.19 -6.83 5.35
N PRO A 276 6.97 -7.09 4.82
CA PRO A 276 6.79 -8.02 3.71
C PRO A 276 7.57 -7.61 2.46
N LEU A 277 7.94 -6.34 2.27
CA LEU A 277 8.73 -5.90 1.12
C LEU A 277 10.24 -5.96 1.37
N LEU A 278 10.68 -6.23 2.59
CA LEU A 278 12.09 -6.29 2.94
C LEU A 278 12.76 -7.59 2.46
N PRO A 279 14.05 -7.55 2.09
CA PRO A 279 14.81 -8.72 1.64
C PRO A 279 15.25 -9.63 2.80
N THR A 280 14.34 -9.92 3.74
CA THR A 280 14.57 -10.74 4.94
C THR A 280 13.80 -12.07 4.85
N PRO A 281 14.17 -13.10 5.63
CA PRO A 281 13.39 -14.33 5.76
C PRO A 281 11.93 -14.07 6.17
N GLU A 282 11.70 -13.17 7.12
CA GLU A 282 10.37 -12.79 7.61
C GLU A 282 9.56 -12.08 6.53
N GLY A 283 10.20 -11.17 5.79
CA GLY A 283 9.58 -10.52 4.63
C GLY A 283 9.21 -11.54 3.56
N ARG A 284 10.08 -12.53 3.28
CA ARG A 284 9.80 -13.61 2.33
C ARG A 284 8.62 -14.49 2.78
N ALA A 285 8.58 -14.86 4.07
CA ALA A 285 7.49 -15.65 4.63
C ALA A 285 6.16 -14.89 4.52
N ALA A 286 6.14 -13.60 4.85
CA ALA A 286 4.95 -12.77 4.71
C ALA A 286 4.50 -12.61 3.24
N ARG A 287 5.44 -12.44 2.29
CA ARG A 287 5.09 -12.43 0.86
C ARG A 287 4.46 -13.73 0.40
N ALA A 288 4.95 -14.88 0.86
CA ALA A 288 4.37 -16.16 0.50
C ALA A 288 2.90 -16.25 0.95
N VAL A 289 2.60 -15.79 2.17
CA VAL A 289 1.21 -15.72 2.66
C VAL A 289 0.38 -14.72 1.85
N LEU A 290 0.91 -13.53 1.57
CA LEU A 290 0.24 -12.51 0.75
C LEU A 290 -0.15 -13.07 -0.63
N VAL A 291 0.80 -13.71 -1.31
CA VAL A 291 0.60 -14.33 -2.63
C VAL A 291 -0.45 -15.44 -2.54
N ASP A 292 -0.39 -16.27 -1.50
CA ASP A 292 -1.37 -17.34 -1.28
C ASP A 292 -2.79 -16.80 -1.05
N ARG A 293 -2.95 -15.71 -0.31
CA ARG A 293 -4.26 -15.08 -0.08
C ARG A 293 -4.84 -14.45 -1.33
N LEU A 294 -4.01 -13.87 -2.18
CA LEU A 294 -4.46 -13.39 -3.50
C LEU A 294 -4.78 -14.55 -4.45
N ARG A 295 -4.04 -15.67 -4.36
CA ARG A 295 -4.27 -16.89 -5.15
C ARG A 295 -5.59 -17.57 -4.78
N THR A 296 -5.97 -17.53 -3.52
CA THR A 296 -7.17 -18.23 -3.00
C THR A 296 -8.42 -17.36 -3.01
N ALA A 297 -8.29 -16.04 -3.03
CA ALA A 297 -9.39 -15.08 -3.16
C ALA A 297 -9.91 -14.92 -4.60
N ARG A 298 -9.61 -15.87 -5.49
CA ARG A 298 -10.07 -15.81 -6.88
C ARG A 298 -11.61 -15.78 -6.92
N PRO A 299 -12.20 -14.87 -7.68
CA PRO A 299 -13.64 -14.91 -7.99
C PRO A 299 -14.01 -16.16 -8.78
#